data_AF-A0A6A0B566-F1
#
_entry.id   AF-A0A6A0B566-F1
#
_cell.length_a   1.000
_cell.length_b   1.000
_cell.length_c   1.000
_cell.angle_alpha   90.00
_cell.angle_beta   90.00
_cell.angle_gamma   90.00
#
_symmetry.space_group_name_H-M   'P 1'
#
loop_
_entity.id
_entity.type
_entity.pdbx_description
1 polymer ?
#
loop_
_entity_poly.entity_id
_entity_poly.type
_entity_poly.pdbx_seq_one_letter_code
_entity_poly.pdbx_strand_id
1 'polypeptide(L)' 'MFTITPEQAKAIRRKQADNELNKEQVAREIGITHITYKKVITGGLKVRKSVYVKVMEWFSKDY' A
#
# COMPACT_ATOMS: atom_id res chain seq x y z
N MET A 1 13.03 -9.84 -2.26
CA MET A 1 12.20 -8.76 -2.83
C MET A 1 10.78 -9.30 -2.87
N PHE A 2 9.78 -8.54 -2.42
CA PHE A 2 8.39 -9.03 -2.33
C PHE A 2 7.57 -8.44 -3.46
N THR A 3 6.62 -9.21 -3.98
CA THR A 3 5.74 -8.76 -5.07
C THR A 3 4.37 -8.49 -4.49
N ILE A 4 3.85 -7.29 -4.73
CA ILE A 4 2.45 -6.99 -4.44
C ILE A 4 1.63 -7.45 -5.64
N THR A 5 0.75 -8.41 -5.41
CA THR A 5 -0.10 -8.93 -6.50
C THR A 5 -1.12 -7.86 -6.92
N PRO A 6 -1.64 -7.92 -8.16
CA PRO A 6 -2.71 -7.03 -8.59
C PRO A 6 -3.95 -7.07 -7.68
N GLU A 7 -4.24 -8.23 -7.09
CA GLU A 7 -5.34 -8.41 -6.14
C GLU A 7 -5.09 -7.69 -4.81
N GLN A 8 -3.89 -7.82 -4.24
CA GLN A 8 -3.47 -7.07 -3.04
C GLN A 8 -3.52 -5.56 -3.31
N ALA A 9 -3.00 -5.13 -4.46
CA ALA A 9 -3.05 -3.73 -4.85
C ALA A 9 -4.49 -3.21 -4.98
N LYS A 10 -5.40 -4.02 -5.52
CA LYS A 10 -6.84 -3.70 -5.60
C LYS A 10 -7.49 -3.58 -4.22
N ALA A 11 -7.16 -4.49 -3.29
CA ALA A 11 -7.66 -4.43 -1.91
C ALA A 11 -7.16 -3.18 -1.18
N ILE A 12 -5.88 -2.82 -1.33
CA ILE A 12 -5.30 -1.59 -0.75
C ILE A 12 -5.99 -0.34 -1.29
N ARG A 13 -6.29 -0.28 -2.60
CA ARG A 13 -7.04 0.84 -3.20
C ARG A 13 -8.45 0.96 -2.65
N ARG A 14 -9.12 -0.17 -2.35
CA ARG A 14 -10.46 -0.18 -1.72
C ARG A 14 -10.39 0.39 -0.32
N LYS A 15 -9.50 -0.12 0.52
CA LYS A 15 -9.27 0.40 1.88
C LYS A 15 -8.93 1.90 1.88
N GLN A 16 -8.11 2.36 0.93
CA GLN A 16 -7.86 3.78 0.74
C GLN A 16 -9.16 4.56 0.48
N ALA A 17 -10.02 4.06 -0.41
CA ALA A 17 -11.29 4.70 -0.76
C ALA A 17 -12.28 4.67 0.41
N ASP A 18 -12.34 3.56 1.16
CA ASP A 18 -13.19 3.40 2.34
C ASP A 18 -12.82 4.40 3.44
N ASN A 19 -11.52 4.73 3.56
CA ASN A 19 -11.02 5.73 4.51
C ASN A 19 -11.04 7.17 3.96
N GLU A 20 -11.51 7.39 2.73
CA GLU A 20 -11.50 8.69 2.03
C GLU A 20 -10.11 9.37 1.98
N LEU A 21 -9.02 8.58 2.03
CA LEU A 21 -7.66 9.11 2.09
C LEU A 21 -7.08 9.39 0.70
N ASN A 22 -6.36 10.50 0.58
CA ASN A 22 -5.54 10.76 -0.59
C ASN A 22 -4.24 9.90 -0.56
N LYS A 23 -3.58 9.77 -1.72
CA LYS A 23 -2.40 8.91 -1.86
C LYS A 23 -1.21 9.35 -1.00
N GLU A 24 -1.13 10.64 -0.67
CA GLU A 24 -0.06 11.20 0.16
C GLU A 24 -0.30 10.93 1.64
N GLN A 25 -1.55 11.03 2.09
CA GLN A 25 -1.99 10.68 3.44
C GLN A 25 -1.74 9.20 3.72
N VAL A 26 -2.17 8.30 2.82
CA VAL A 26 -1.90 6.86 2.99
C VAL A 26 -0.39 6.58 3.01
N ALA A 27 0.38 7.21 2.12
CA ALA A 27 1.83 7.06 2.13
C ALA A 27 2.46 7.52 3.47
N ARG A 28 1.96 8.62 4.03
CA ARG A 28 2.38 9.14 5.33
C ARG A 28 2.02 8.20 6.48
N GLU A 29 0.81 7.64 6.48
CA GLU A 29 0.36 6.67 7.50
C GLU A 29 1.17 5.37 7.48
N ILE A 30 1.48 4.86 6.29
CA ILE A 30 2.33 3.68 6.10
C ILE A 30 3.81 4.01 6.42
N GLY A 31 4.19 5.30 6.40
CA GLY A 31 5.58 5.73 6.57
C GLY A 31 6.46 5.38 5.36
N ILE A 32 5.93 5.60 4.16
CA ILE A 32 6.61 5.46 2.86
C ILE A 32 6.45 6.72 2.01
N THR A 33 7.18 6.81 0.90
CA THR A 33 7.02 7.93 -0.03
C THR A 33 5.81 7.75 -0.94
N HIS A 34 5.17 8.85 -1.33
CA HIS A 34 4.03 8.85 -2.27
C HIS A 34 4.36 8.12 -3.59
N ILE A 35 5.57 8.28 -4.12
CA ILE A 35 6.03 7.56 -5.33
C ILE A 35 6.03 6.04 -5.11
N THR A 36 6.45 5.59 -3.93
CA THR A 36 6.43 4.16 -3.56
C THR A 36 5.01 3.66 -3.44
N TYR A 37 4.13 4.44 -2.79
CA TYR A 37 2.72 4.08 -2.68
C TYR A 37 2.04 3.99 -4.05
N LYS A 38 2.34 4.91 -4.99
CA LYS A 38 1.83 4.84 -6.37
C LYS A 38 2.22 3.51 -7.04
N LYS A 39 3.44 3.02 -6.82
CA LYS A 39 3.89 1.71 -7.33
C LYS A 39 3.18 0.54 -6.66
N VAL A 40 2.95 0.64 -5.34
CA VAL A 40 2.21 -0.36 -4.55
C VAL A 40 0.80 -0.52 -5.09
N ILE A 41 0.07 0.59 -5.26
CA ILE A 41 -1.29 0.54 -5.76
C ILE A 41 -1.35 0.14 -7.24
N THR A 42 -0.34 0.39 -8.07
CA THR A 42 -0.35 -0.12 -9.47
C THR A 42 -0.35 -1.65 -9.52
N GLY A 43 0.33 -2.31 -8.56
CA GLY A 43 0.49 -3.76 -8.52
C GLY A 43 1.54 -4.27 -9.51
N GLY A 44 2.00 -5.51 -9.33
CA GLY A 44 2.93 -6.18 -10.24
C GLY A 44 4.39 -5.72 -10.14
N LEU A 45 4.71 -4.77 -9.25
CA LEU A 45 6.09 -4.35 -8.98
C LEU A 45 6.69 -5.06 -7.77
N LYS A 46 7.99 -5.34 -7.87
CA LYS A 46 8.81 -5.80 -6.75
C LYS A 46 9.11 -4.62 -5.82
N VAL A 47 8.76 -4.78 -4.55
CA VAL A 47 9.05 -3.82 -3.48
C VAL A 47 10.08 -4.40 -2.50
N ARG A 48 10.73 -3.51 -1.74
CA ARG A 48 11.59 -3.92 -0.62
C ARG A 48 10.75 -4.61 0.45
N LYS A 49 11.33 -5.58 1.17
CA LYS A 49 10.65 -6.30 2.27
C LYS A 49 10.07 -5.34 3.30
N SER A 50 10.82 -4.31 3.67
CA SER A 50 10.38 -3.28 4.63
C SER A 50 9.11 -2.55 4.17
N VAL A 51 9.02 -2.19 2.89
CA VAL A 51 7.84 -1.54 2.31
C VAL A 51 6.66 -2.50 2.30
N TYR A 52 6.88 -3.75 1.88
CA TYR A 52 5.83 -4.76 1.87
C TYR A 52 5.23 -4.98 3.26
N VAL A 53 6.07 -5.16 4.27
CA VAL A 53 5.64 -5.37 5.65
C VAL A 53 4.83 -4.18 6.14
N LYS A 54 5.33 -2.94 5.99
CA LYS A 54 4.60 -1.73 6.40
C LYS A 54 3.23 -1.59 5.74
N VAL A 55 3.16 -1.85 4.43
CA VAL A 55 1.90 -1.78 3.67
C VAL A 55 0.92 -2.84 4.16
N MET A 56 1.40 -4.06 4.43
CA MET A 56 0.55 -5.15 4.94
C MET A 56 0.11 -4.92 6.38
N GLU A 57 0.99 -4.42 7.24
CA GLU A 57 0.63 -4.02 8.61
C GLU A 57 -0.45 -2.94 8.62
N TRP A 58 -0.31 -1.91 7.76
CA TRP A 58 -1.35 -0.91 7.60
C TRP A 58 -2.64 -1.52 7.04
N PHE A 59 -2.55 -2.43 6.07
CA PHE A 59 -3.72 -3.11 5.51
C PHE A 59 -4.46 -3.96 6.55
N SER A 60 -3.73 -4.66 7.42
CA SER A 60 -4.26 -5.50 8.49
C SER A 60 -4.79 -4.72 9.70
N LYS A 61 -4.47 -3.42 9.85
CA LYS A 61 -4.80 -2.62 11.04
C LYS A 61 -6.30 -2.36 11.33
N ASP A 62 -7.21 -2.94 10.54
CA ASP A 62 -8.68 -2.87 10.74
C ASP A 62 -9.31 -4.25 11.04
N TYR A 63 -8.49 -5.26 11.35
CA TYR A 63 -8.93 -6.62 11.75
C TYR A 63 -8.31 -7.05 13.08
#